data_AF-A0A165HHK0-F1
#
_entry.id   AF-A0A165HHK0-F1
#
_cell.length_a   1.000
_cell.length_b   1.000
_cell.length_c   1.000
_cell.angle_alpha   90.00
_cell.angle_beta   90.00
_cell.angle_gamma   90.00
#
_symmetry.space_group_name_H-M   'P 1'
#
loop_
_entity.id
_entity.type
_entity.pdbx_description
1 polymer ?
#
loop_
_entity_poly.entity_id
_entity_poly.type
_entity_poly.pdbx_seq_one_letter_code
_entity_poly.pdbx_strand_id
1 'polypeptide(L)'
;MCTADWWAEMQGYYPEDITINPMLVTGDVTHVTNFSGDGKMHPIFVSSGHIDKDIRNQPSKRAFMIVALLPVPKFAKTKFANKTQARDMPGRLRERLYHLCLTIVFQTAFTAARVPVYMADCDGNVRKEIILPAALIHDMQERNISACLNAAWCTFC
;
A
#
# COMPACT_ATOMS: atom_id res chain seq x y z
N MET A 1 1.83 -5.11 22.03
CA MET A 1 3.01 -4.21 22.16
C MET A 1 3.59 -3.97 20.77
N CYS A 2 3.38 -2.78 20.21
CA CYS A 2 3.92 -2.39 18.90
C CYS A 2 5.41 -2.03 19.07
N THR A 3 6.32 -2.95 18.76
CA THR A 3 7.78 -2.81 18.96
C THR A 3 8.47 -1.89 17.95
N ALA A 4 7.76 -0.88 17.43
CA ALA A 4 8.29 0.01 16.41
C ALA A 4 8.74 1.32 17.06
N ASP A 5 10.03 1.44 17.35
CA ASP A 5 10.66 2.68 17.84
C ASP A 5 10.32 3.88 16.95
N TRP A 6 10.15 3.63 15.64
CA TRP A 6 9.73 4.62 14.66
C TRP A 6 8.46 5.37 15.07
N TRP A 7 7.44 4.71 15.61
CA TRP A 7 6.19 5.39 15.94
C TRP A 7 6.39 6.33 17.14
N ALA A 8 7.10 5.88 18.17
CA ALA A 8 7.45 6.71 19.32
C ALA A 8 8.33 7.90 18.92
N GLU A 9 9.31 7.67 18.05
CA GLU A 9 10.18 8.73 17.50
C GLU A 9 9.37 9.74 16.70
N MET A 10 8.53 9.27 15.78
CA MET A 10 7.68 10.14 14.96
C MET A 10 6.75 10.98 15.84
N GLN A 11 6.16 10.38 16.88
CA GLN A 11 5.25 11.07 17.80
C GLN A 11 5.94 12.25 18.51
N GLY A 12 7.25 12.16 18.77
CA GLY A 12 8.03 13.23 19.38
C GLY A 12 8.20 14.49 18.52
N TYR A 13 7.99 14.39 17.20
CA TYR A 13 8.05 15.56 16.30
C TYR A 13 6.73 16.35 16.22
N TYR A 14 5.65 15.83 16.81
CA TYR A 14 4.33 16.46 16.77
C TYR A 14 3.89 16.98 18.15
N PRO A 15 3.06 18.03 18.20
CA PRO A 15 2.46 18.51 19.43
C PRO A 15 1.69 17.43 20.21
N GLU A 16 1.57 17.60 21.52
CA GLU A 16 0.87 16.66 22.41
C GLU A 16 -0.63 16.49 22.10
N ASP A 17 -1.26 17.47 21.42
CA ASP A 17 -2.67 17.39 21.01
C ASP A 17 -2.88 16.54 19.74
N ILE A 18 -1.81 16.03 19.12
CA ILE A 18 -1.86 15.26 17.88
C ILE A 18 -1.35 13.85 18.13
N THR A 19 -2.14 12.85 17.76
CA THR A 19 -1.75 11.44 17.79
C THR A 19 -1.36 10.96 16.40
N ILE A 20 -0.24 10.26 16.25
CA ILE A 20 0.12 9.64 14.98
C ILE A 20 -0.61 8.32 14.83
N ASN A 21 -1.26 8.12 13.68
CA ASN A 21 -1.82 6.85 13.25
C ASN A 21 -0.95 6.25 12.13
N PRO A 22 -0.16 5.21 12.44
CA PRO A 22 0.66 4.53 11.44
C PRO A 22 -0.25 3.79 10.46
N MET A 23 -0.24 4.17 9.19
CA MET A 23 -0.93 3.45 8.12
C MET A 23 -0.02 2.34 7.59
N LEU A 24 -0.50 1.09 7.70
CA LEU A 24 0.15 -0.08 7.14
C LEU A 24 -0.54 -0.43 5.83
N VAL A 25 0.22 -0.52 4.75
CA VAL A 25 -0.29 -0.87 3.42
C VAL A 25 0.19 -2.26 3.05
N THR A 26 -0.68 -3.08 2.47
CA THR A 26 -0.31 -4.39 1.93
C THR A 26 -1.11 -4.67 0.67
N GLY A 27 -0.66 -5.62 -0.14
CA GLY A 27 -1.31 -6.01 -1.37
C GLY A 27 -0.63 -7.25 -1.92
N ASP A 28 -1.44 -8.12 -2.50
CA ASP A 28 -1.03 -9.36 -3.15
C ASP A 28 -1.88 -9.53 -4.41
N VAL A 29 -1.25 -9.87 -5.54
CA VAL A 29 -1.96 -9.99 -6.81
C VAL A 29 -2.92 -11.17 -6.76
N THR A 30 -4.21 -10.92 -6.96
CA THR A 30 -5.23 -11.97 -6.95
C THR A 30 -5.80 -12.19 -8.36
N HIS A 31 -6.07 -13.46 -8.68
CA HIS A 31 -6.78 -13.83 -9.89
C HIS A 31 -8.27 -13.55 -9.71
N VAL A 32 -8.85 -12.72 -10.58
CA VAL A 32 -10.28 -12.34 -10.52
C VAL A 32 -11.14 -13.28 -11.37
N THR A 33 -10.56 -13.90 -12.41
CA THR A 33 -11.25 -14.93 -13.20
C THR A 33 -10.33 -16.13 -13.44
N ASN A 34 -10.73 -17.31 -12.97
CA ASN A 34 -9.97 -18.55 -13.17
C ASN A 34 -10.25 -19.24 -14.52
N PHE A 35 -11.40 -18.95 -15.17
CA PHE A 35 -11.87 -19.74 -16.32
C PHE A 35 -12.32 -18.91 -17.55
N SER A 36 -12.27 -17.58 -17.49
CA SER A 36 -12.52 -16.72 -18.67
C SER A 36 -11.88 -15.34 -18.49
N GLY A 37 -10.80 -15.08 -19.22
CA GLY A 37 -10.25 -13.74 -19.40
C GLY A 37 -8.89 -13.42 -18.76
N ASP A 38 -8.32 -14.31 -17.93
CA ASP A 38 -7.03 -14.09 -17.22
C ASP A 38 -6.93 -12.67 -16.63
N GLY A 39 -8.03 -12.23 -16.02
CA GLY A 39 -8.14 -10.93 -15.38
C GLY A 39 -7.42 -10.98 -14.04
N LYS A 40 -6.28 -10.31 -13.95
CA LYS A 40 -5.54 -10.12 -12.69
C LYS A 40 -5.84 -8.73 -12.14
N MET A 41 -6.17 -8.67 -10.86
CA MET A 41 -6.28 -7.42 -10.12
C MET A 41 -5.34 -7.49 -8.92
N HIS A 42 -4.83 -6.33 -8.54
CA HIS A 42 -3.97 -6.20 -7.37
C HIS A 42 -4.74 -5.45 -6.28
N PRO A 43 -5.36 -6.17 -5.32
CA PRO A 43 -5.98 -5.53 -4.17
C PRO A 43 -4.96 -4.80 -3.31
N ILE A 44 -5.31 -3.59 -2.88
CA ILE A 44 -4.59 -2.81 -1.88
C ILE A 44 -5.40 -2.83 -0.60
N PHE A 45 -4.78 -3.27 0.47
CA PHE A 45 -5.33 -3.30 1.81
C PHE A 45 -4.61 -2.28 2.69
N VAL A 46 -5.35 -1.71 3.64
CA VAL A 46 -4.84 -0.82 4.67
C VAL A 46 -5.23 -1.33 6.04
N SER A 47 -4.34 -1.16 7.01
CA SER A 47 -4.60 -1.37 8.44
C SER A 47 -3.96 -0.25 9.25
N SER A 48 -4.47 -0.04 10.47
CA SER A 48 -3.85 0.87 11.44
C SER A 48 -2.78 0.14 12.26
N GLY A 49 -1.67 0.84 12.51
CA GLY A 49 -0.61 0.43 13.41
C GLY A 49 -1.01 0.48 14.88
N HIS A 50 -2.14 1.13 15.21
CA HIS A 50 -2.73 1.11 16.56
C HIS A 50 -3.31 -0.26 16.92
N ILE A 51 -3.65 -1.07 15.92
CA ILE A 51 -4.13 -2.43 16.15
C ILE A 51 -2.94 -3.31 16.50
N ASP A 52 -3.01 -3.99 17.63
CA ASP A 52 -1.99 -4.95 18.04
C ASP A 52 -1.77 -6.02 16.97
N LYS A 53 -0.50 -6.38 16.74
CA LYS A 53 -0.09 -7.34 15.70
C LYS A 53 -0.86 -8.66 15.80
N ASP A 54 -1.05 -9.18 17.00
CA ASP A 54 -1.72 -10.47 17.22
C ASP A 54 -3.22 -10.40 16.89
N ILE A 55 -3.86 -9.26 17.11
CA ILE A 55 -5.24 -9.01 16.69
C ILE A 55 -5.29 -8.85 15.17
N ARG A 56 -4.34 -8.09 14.60
CA ARG A 56 -4.28 -7.83 13.16
C ARG A 56 -4.06 -9.11 12.33
N ASN A 57 -3.31 -10.07 12.87
CA ASN A 57 -3.05 -11.36 12.23
C ASN A 57 -4.22 -12.36 12.34
N GLN A 58 -5.26 -12.06 13.11
CA GLN A 58 -6.45 -12.92 13.19
C GLN A 58 -7.42 -12.62 12.05
N PRO A 59 -7.67 -13.55 11.11
CA PRO A 59 -8.57 -13.30 9.98
C PRO A 59 -10.00 -12.95 10.40
N SER A 60 -10.45 -13.49 11.54
CA SER A 60 -11.78 -13.23 12.11
C SER A 60 -11.98 -11.79 12.56
N LYS A 61 -10.90 -11.05 12.83
CA LYS A 61 -10.94 -9.66 13.34
C LYS A 61 -11.05 -8.61 12.25
N ARG A 62 -10.89 -9.00 10.97
CA ARG A 62 -11.03 -8.10 9.81
C ARG A 62 -10.26 -6.78 9.98
N ALA A 63 -9.05 -6.86 10.53
CA ALA A 63 -8.22 -5.69 10.84
C ALA A 63 -7.59 -5.02 9.61
N PHE A 64 -7.79 -5.59 8.42
CA PHE A 64 -7.41 -5.02 7.13
C PHE A 64 -8.66 -4.67 6.33
N MET A 65 -8.64 -3.52 5.68
CA MET A 65 -9.69 -3.05 4.78
C MET A 65 -9.14 -2.93 3.36
N ILE A 66 -9.88 -3.44 2.37
CA ILE A 66 -9.56 -3.20 0.95
C ILE A 66 -9.91 -1.75 0.62
N VAL A 67 -8.94 -0.99 0.12
CA VAL A 67 -9.14 0.40 -0.33
C VAL A 67 -9.22 0.52 -1.85
N ALA A 68 -8.61 -0.41 -2.59
CA ALA A 68 -8.64 -0.40 -4.04
C ALA A 68 -8.36 -1.78 -4.65
N LEU A 69 -8.83 -1.97 -5.90
CA LEU A 69 -8.44 -3.08 -6.77
C LEU A 69 -7.74 -2.49 -8.00
N LEU A 70 -6.43 -2.66 -8.10
CA LEU A 70 -5.66 -2.07 -9.18
C LEU A 70 -5.65 -2.98 -10.42
N PRO A 71 -5.78 -2.41 -11.64
CA PRO A 71 -5.67 -3.19 -12.86
C PRO A 71 -4.23 -3.66 -13.08
N VAL A 72 -4.06 -4.91 -13.53
CA VAL A 72 -2.76 -5.46 -13.93
C VAL A 72 -2.72 -5.65 -15.45
N PRO A 73 -2.47 -4.58 -16.24
CA PRO A 73 -2.46 -4.67 -17.69
C PRO A 73 -1.23 -5.43 -18.22
N LYS A 74 -1.44 -6.16 -19.32
CA LYS A 74 -0.37 -6.83 -20.07
C LYS A 74 0.31 -5.94 -21.11
N PHE A 75 -0.35 -4.86 -21.55
CA PHE A 75 0.09 -3.99 -22.67
C PHE A 75 0.44 -4.75 -23.96
N ALA A 76 -0.12 -5.95 -24.16
CA ALA A 76 0.24 -6.85 -25.26
C ALA A 76 -0.11 -6.33 -26.66
N LYS A 77 -1.07 -5.39 -26.76
CA LYS A 77 -1.51 -4.78 -28.02
C LYS A 77 -0.87 -3.41 -28.30
N THR A 78 0.00 -2.93 -27.40
CA THR A 78 0.69 -1.66 -27.57
C THR A 78 1.79 -1.81 -28.63
N LYS A 79 1.81 -0.91 -29.63
CA LYS A 79 2.86 -0.92 -30.66
C LYS A 79 4.09 -0.17 -30.14
N PHE A 80 5.26 -0.81 -30.25
CA PHE A 80 6.55 -0.22 -29.91
C PHE A 80 7.42 -0.11 -31.17
N ALA A 81 8.31 0.88 -31.23
CA ALA A 81 9.10 1.14 -32.43
C ALA A 81 10.09 0.01 -32.74
N ASN A 82 10.72 -0.54 -31.68
CA ASN A 82 11.80 -1.53 -31.81
C ASN A 82 11.54 -2.78 -30.95
N LYS A 83 12.15 -3.91 -31.30
CA LYS A 83 12.03 -5.19 -30.55
C LYS A 83 12.48 -5.08 -29.09
N THR A 84 13.53 -4.30 -28.80
CA THR A 84 13.99 -4.03 -27.42
C THR A 84 12.93 -3.33 -26.60
N GLN A 85 12.28 -2.29 -27.17
CA GLN A 85 11.20 -1.59 -26.50
C GLN A 85 9.98 -2.49 -26.28
N ALA A 86 9.67 -3.38 -27.23
CA ALA A 86 8.58 -4.35 -27.08
C ALA A 86 8.80 -5.33 -25.92
N ARG A 87 10.06 -5.60 -25.56
CA ARG A 87 10.42 -6.45 -24.42
C ARG A 87 10.32 -5.71 -23.09
N ASP A 88 10.92 -4.54 -22.98
CA ASP A 88 11.15 -3.88 -21.68
C ASP A 88 10.04 -2.90 -21.29
N MET A 89 9.43 -2.23 -22.28
CA MET A 89 8.49 -1.14 -22.04
C MET A 89 7.16 -1.58 -21.40
N PRO A 90 6.57 -2.76 -21.72
CA PRO A 90 5.36 -3.24 -21.05
C PRO A 90 5.49 -3.35 -19.53
N GLY A 91 6.65 -3.79 -19.01
CA GLY A 91 6.91 -3.89 -17.57
C GLY A 91 6.92 -2.51 -16.92
N ARG A 92 7.71 -1.58 -17.49
CA ARG A 92 7.79 -0.18 -17.02
C ARG A 92 6.46 0.55 -17.05
N LEU A 93 5.64 0.31 -18.08
CA LEU A 93 4.29 0.90 -18.17
C LEU A 93 3.36 0.35 -17.08
N ARG A 94 3.51 -0.92 -16.71
CA ARG A 94 2.73 -1.54 -15.62
C ARG A 94 3.10 -0.96 -14.27
N GLU A 95 4.40 -0.83 -13.98
CA GLU A 95 4.90 -0.20 -12.75
C GLU A 95 4.45 1.27 -12.68
N ARG A 96 4.58 2.02 -13.77
CA ARG A 96 4.06 3.41 -13.83
C ARG A 96 2.56 3.49 -13.56
N LEU A 97 1.76 2.61 -14.18
CA LEU A 97 0.33 2.59 -13.93
C LEU A 97 0.02 2.27 -12.46
N TYR A 98 0.74 1.29 -11.88
CA TYR A 98 0.61 0.93 -10.47
C TYR A 98 0.84 2.15 -9.56
N HIS A 99 1.93 2.91 -9.76
CA HIS A 99 2.22 4.12 -8.98
C HIS A 99 1.21 5.25 -9.21
N LEU A 100 0.73 5.44 -10.44
CA LEU A 100 -0.32 6.42 -10.74
C LEU A 100 -1.62 6.06 -10.00
N CYS A 101 -2.00 4.78 -10.02
CA CYS A 101 -3.17 4.32 -9.27
C CYS A 101 -2.99 4.51 -7.75
N LEU A 102 -1.82 4.18 -7.19
CA LEU A 102 -1.54 4.41 -5.77
C LEU A 102 -1.62 5.90 -5.39
N THR A 103 -1.16 6.79 -6.28
CA THR A 103 -1.26 8.24 -6.08
C THR A 103 -2.72 8.69 -5.96
N ILE A 104 -3.62 8.12 -6.76
CA ILE A 104 -5.06 8.40 -6.71
C ILE A 104 -5.66 7.82 -5.42
N VAL A 105 -5.37 6.55 -5.12
CA VAL A 105 -5.93 5.84 -3.96
C VAL A 105 -5.53 6.50 -2.64
N PHE A 106 -4.27 6.91 -2.51
CA PHE A 106 -3.74 7.51 -1.28
C PHE A 106 -3.82 9.03 -1.24
N GLN A 107 -4.50 9.69 -2.18
CA GLN A 107 -4.62 11.15 -2.19
C GLN A 107 -5.25 11.70 -0.89
N THR A 108 -6.26 11.00 -0.36
CA THR A 108 -6.90 11.35 0.91
C THR A 108 -5.97 11.12 2.10
N ALA A 109 -5.21 10.01 2.10
CA ALA A 109 -4.22 9.71 3.12
C ALA A 109 -3.08 10.74 3.15
N PHE A 110 -2.59 11.19 1.98
CA PHE A 110 -1.59 12.27 1.91
C PHE A 110 -2.10 13.60 2.44
N THR A 111 -3.40 13.84 2.33
CA THR A 111 -4.04 15.01 2.94
C THR A 111 -4.10 14.85 4.46
N ALA A 112 -4.50 13.67 4.96
CA ALA A 112 -4.53 13.34 6.38
C ALA A 112 -3.14 13.26 7.05
N ALA A 113 -2.08 13.13 6.25
CA ALA A 113 -0.69 13.23 6.71
C ALA A 113 -0.25 14.67 7.03
N ARG A 114 -0.96 15.68 6.50
CA ARG A 114 -0.63 17.10 6.64
C ARG A 114 -1.65 17.86 7.48
N VAL A 115 -2.92 17.52 7.32
CA VAL A 115 -4.04 18.10 8.03
C VAL A 115 -4.59 17.04 8.98
N PRO A 116 -4.52 17.27 10.29
CA PRO A 116 -5.05 16.30 11.26
C PRO A 116 -6.54 16.05 11.05
N VAL A 117 -6.96 14.81 11.22
CA VAL A 117 -8.35 14.35 11.12
C VAL A 117 -8.84 13.89 12.48
N TYR A 118 -10.13 14.07 12.78
CA TYR A 118 -10.71 13.56 14.02
C TYR A 118 -11.14 12.10 13.83
N MET A 119 -10.64 11.20 14.66
CA MET A 119 -11.01 9.78 14.63
C MET A 119 -11.23 9.26 16.06
N ALA A 120 -12.09 8.25 16.20
CA ALA A 120 -12.31 7.58 17.46
C ALA A 120 -11.20 6.55 17.72
N ASP A 121 -10.64 6.58 18.93
CA ASP A 121 -9.69 5.56 19.39
C ASP A 121 -10.39 4.26 19.80
N CYS A 122 -9.62 3.28 20.28
CA CYS A 122 -10.17 2.00 20.74
C CYS A 122 -11.05 2.10 21.99
N ASP A 123 -10.96 3.20 22.74
CA ASP A 123 -11.76 3.49 23.93
C ASP A 123 -12.99 4.36 23.59
N GLY A 124 -13.17 4.75 22.32
CA GLY A 124 -14.27 5.58 21.84
C GLY A 124 -14.05 7.08 22.02
N ASN A 125 -12.86 7.52 22.45
CA ASN A 125 -12.52 8.94 22.55
C ASN A 125 -12.15 9.49 21.19
N VAL A 126 -12.62 10.70 20.87
CA VAL A 126 -12.24 11.37 19.63
C VAL A 126 -10.89 12.04 19.81
N ARG A 127 -9.91 11.63 19.00
CA ARG A 127 -8.56 12.19 18.97
C ARG A 127 -8.30 12.88 17.63
N LYS A 128 -7.42 13.86 17.68
CA LYS A 128 -6.91 14.54 16.49
C LYS A 128 -5.69 13.77 16.01
N GLU A 129 -5.81 13.15 14.84
CA GLU A 129 -4.85 12.18 14.33
C GLU A 129 -4.21 12.64 13.02
N ILE A 130 -2.91 12.36 12.89
CA ILE A 130 -2.20 12.45 11.60
C ILE A 130 -1.91 11.05 11.12
N ILE A 131 -2.32 10.74 9.88
CA ILE A 131 -2.14 9.41 9.29
C ILE A 131 -0.86 9.39 8.48
N LEU A 132 0.13 8.60 8.90
CA LEU A 132 1.43 8.50 8.21
C LEU A 132 1.64 7.11 7.63
N PRO A 133 2.04 6.95 6.36
CA PRO A 133 2.44 5.66 5.83
C PRO A 133 3.68 5.16 6.56
N ALA A 134 3.53 4.07 7.34
CA ALA A 134 4.58 3.56 8.22
C ALA A 134 5.28 2.33 7.66
N ALA A 135 4.53 1.44 7.00
CA ALA A 135 5.10 0.26 6.39
C ALA A 135 4.31 -0.20 5.17
N LEU A 136 5.05 -0.76 4.22
CA LEU A 136 4.53 -1.44 3.05
C LEU A 136 4.88 -2.93 3.17
N ILE A 137 3.87 -3.74 3.49
CA ILE A 137 4.01 -5.18 3.74
C ILE A 137 3.76 -5.90 2.41
N HIS A 138 4.84 -6.23 1.72
CA HIS A 138 4.82 -6.89 0.43
C HIS A 138 5.77 -8.07 0.40
N ASP A 139 5.46 -9.07 -0.44
CA ASP A 139 6.40 -10.12 -0.78
C ASP A 139 7.46 -9.60 -1.77
N MET A 140 8.42 -10.44 -2.18
CA MET A 140 9.51 -10.00 -3.06
C MET A 140 9.02 -9.48 -4.43
N GLN A 141 7.97 -10.06 -4.99
CA GLN A 141 7.41 -9.65 -6.27
C GLN A 141 6.75 -8.28 -6.16
N GLU A 142 5.89 -8.06 -5.16
CA GLU A 142 5.25 -6.75 -5.00
C GLU A 142 6.26 -5.67 -4.59
N ARG A 143 7.26 -6.00 -3.77
CA ARG A 143 8.35 -5.06 -3.45
C ARG A 143 9.07 -4.57 -4.71
N ASN A 144 9.32 -5.46 -5.66
CA ASN A 144 9.96 -5.09 -6.92
C ASN A 144 9.06 -4.20 -7.78
N ILE A 145 7.75 -4.46 -7.80
CA ILE A 145 6.79 -3.57 -8.49
C ILE A 145 6.78 -2.19 -7.84
N SER A 146 6.70 -2.10 -6.51
CA SER A 146 6.72 -0.83 -5.78
C SER A 146 8.04 -0.08 -5.89
N ALA A 147 9.16 -0.78 -6.10
CA ALA A 147 10.48 -0.18 -6.27
C ALA A 147 10.86 0.08 -7.74
N CYS A 148 9.99 -0.28 -8.70
CA CYS A 148 10.28 -0.26 -10.14
C CYS A 148 11.55 -1.05 -10.52
N LEU A 149 11.73 -2.23 -9.90
CA LEU A 149 12.86 -3.13 -10.14
C LEU A 149 12.46 -4.33 -11.01
N ASN A 150 13.44 -4.88 -11.72
CA ASN A 150 13.25 -6.11 -12.48
C ASN A 150 12.91 -7.29 -11.56
N ALA A 151 12.14 -8.25 -12.10
CA ALA A 151 11.87 -9.51 -11.42
C ALA A 151 13.20 -10.22 -11.07
N ALA A 152 13.30 -10.69 -9.83
CA ALA A 152 14.49 -11.31 -9.21
C ALA A 152 15.59 -10.37 -8.70
N TRP A 153 15.35 -9.06 -8.66
CA TRP A 153 16.25 -8.14 -7.96
C TRP A 153 15.83 -8.03 -6.49
N CYS A 154 16.79 -7.78 -5.60
CA CYS A 154 16.52 -7.53 -4.19
C CYS A 154 16.47 -6.02 -3.98
N THR A 155 15.50 -5.54 -3.21
CA THR A 155 15.39 -4.10 -2.88
C THR A 155 16.45 -3.61 -1.89
N PHE A 156 17.23 -4.52 -1.27
CA PHE A 156 18.16 -4.19 -0.18
C PHE A 156 19.63 -4.43 -0.50
N CYS A 157 19.97 -5.16 -1.57
CA CYS A 157 21.35 -5.43 -1.98
C CYS A 157 21.63 -4.88 -3.38
#